data_AF-A0A059LIV6-F1
#
_entry.id   AF-A0A059LIV6-F1
#
_cell.length_a   1.000
_cell.length_b   1.000
_cell.length_c   1.000
_cell.angle_alpha   90.00
_cell.angle_beta   90.00
_cell.angle_gamma   90.00
#
_symmetry.space_group_name_H-M   'P 1'
#
loop_
_entity.id
_entity.type
_entity.pdbx_description
1 polymer ?
#
loop_
_entity_poly.entity_id
_entity_poly.type
_entity_poly.pdbx_seq_one_letter_code
_entity_poly.pdbx_strand_id
1 'polypeptide(L)'
;MGAHVIVVNASQVRVTGHKETQKTYFRHTTGRPGAWHVERLCDLRRRLPCRIVERAVRGMLPHNRMGRFLFTRLKVYAGPEHPHASQSPVDITRDVDALKARAEETKRGVEPVSLDDALAASLAPLRFDKAARGR
;
A
#
# COMPACT_ATOMS: atom_id res chain seq x y z
N MET A 1 6.15 13.72 16.72
CA MET A 1 4.80 13.80 16.10
C MET A 1 4.71 12.73 15.02
N GLY A 2 3.57 12.08 14.82
CA GLY A 2 3.42 11.12 13.73
C GLY A 2 1.95 10.90 13.39
N ALA A 3 1.67 10.57 12.14
CA ALA A 3 0.30 10.45 11.63
C ALA A 3 -0.42 9.21 12.16
N HIS A 4 -1.75 9.28 12.15
CA HIS A 4 -2.64 8.14 12.28
C HIS A 4 -2.95 7.60 10.89
N VAL A 5 -2.95 6.28 10.75
CA VAL A 5 -3.18 5.62 9.46
C VAL A 5 -4.37 4.71 9.59
N ILE A 6 -5.34 4.90 8.68
CA ILE A 6 -6.52 4.04 8.58
C ILE A 6 -6.40 3.22 7.29
N VAL A 7 -6.48 1.90 7.46
CA VAL A 7 -6.49 0.94 6.35
C VAL A 7 -7.88 0.35 6.26
N VAL A 8 -8.55 0.57 5.13
CA VAL A 8 -9.84 -0.04 4.80
C VAL A 8 -9.65 -1.22 3.85
N ASN A 9 -10.69 -2.03 3.67
CA ASN A 9 -10.70 -3.19 2.77
C ASN A 9 -9.61 -4.24 3.06
N ALA A 10 -9.27 -4.46 4.33
CA ALA A 10 -8.26 -5.46 4.72
C ALA A 10 -8.63 -6.90 4.30
N SER A 11 -9.92 -7.18 4.05
CA SER A 11 -10.39 -8.47 3.52
C SER A 11 -9.91 -8.76 2.10
N GLN A 12 -9.64 -7.72 1.30
CA GLN A 12 -9.29 -7.83 -0.12
C GLN A 12 -7.77 -7.84 -0.38
N VAL A 13 -6.96 -7.89 0.66
CA VAL A 13 -5.49 -7.91 0.56
C VAL A 13 -5.03 -9.10 -0.29
N ARG A 14 -4.27 -8.82 -1.35
CA ARG A 14 -3.70 -9.85 -2.23
C ARG A 14 -2.32 -10.27 -1.74
N VAL A 15 -2.05 -11.56 -1.79
CA VAL A 15 -0.73 -12.12 -1.57
C VAL A 15 -0.23 -12.80 -2.84
N THR A 16 1.09 -12.76 -3.05
CA THR A 16 1.71 -13.33 -4.25
C THR A 16 1.97 -14.84 -4.11
N GLY A 17 1.91 -15.55 -5.24
CA GLY A 17 2.23 -16.99 -5.31
C GLY A 17 1.31 -17.87 -4.45
N HIS A 18 1.88 -18.91 -3.84
CA HIS A 18 1.16 -19.90 -3.03
C HIS A 18 1.05 -19.53 -1.54
N LYS A 19 1.29 -18.25 -1.19
CA LYS A 19 1.28 -17.78 0.21
C LYS A 19 -0.08 -17.93 0.88
N GLU A 20 -1.17 -17.92 0.12
CA GLU A 20 -2.53 -18.10 0.66
C GLU A 20 -2.70 -19.43 1.40
N THR A 21 -2.07 -20.50 0.89
CA THR A 21 -2.18 -21.85 1.46
C THR A 21 -0.98 -22.20 2.34
N GLN A 22 0.22 -21.73 1.99
CA GLN A 22 1.46 -22.13 2.65
C GLN A 22 1.80 -21.27 3.88
N LYS A 23 1.36 -20.01 3.94
CA LYS A 23 1.73 -19.13 5.04
C LYS A 23 0.95 -19.52 6.31
N THR A 24 1.68 -19.92 7.33
CA THR A 24 1.13 -20.27 8.65
C THR A 24 1.48 -19.22 9.69
N TYR A 25 0.51 -18.90 10.55
CA TYR A 25 0.72 -18.10 11.74
C TYR A 25 0.77 -18.98 12.97
N PHE A 26 1.83 -18.82 13.74
CA PHE A 26 2.04 -19.52 14.99
C PHE A 26 1.72 -18.60 16.17
N ARG A 27 1.04 -19.12 17.19
CA ARG A 27 0.91 -18.46 18.50
C ARG A 27 0.97 -19.49 19.61
N HIS A 28 1.63 -19.12 20.71
CA HIS A 28 1.53 -19.86 21.96
C HIS A 28 0.23 -19.49 22.67
N THR A 29 -0.54 -20.48 23.09
CA THR A 29 -1.87 -20.28 23.67
C THR A 29 -1.80 -20.07 25.16
N THR A 30 -0.84 -20.69 25.84
CA THR A 30 -0.72 -20.64 27.30
C THR A 30 0.70 -21.05 27.70
N GLY A 31 1.19 -20.60 28.86
CA GLY A 31 2.54 -20.85 29.38
C GLY A 31 2.86 -22.31 29.76
N ARG A 32 2.13 -23.29 29.20
CA ARG A 32 2.44 -24.72 29.34
C ARG A 32 3.27 -25.19 28.13
N PRO A 33 4.30 -26.03 28.33
CA PRO A 33 5.04 -26.64 27.24
C PRO A 33 4.10 -27.37 26.27
N GLY A 34 4.31 -27.20 24.96
CA GLY A 34 3.53 -27.87 23.91
C GLY A 34 2.18 -27.23 23.56
N ALA A 35 1.72 -26.21 24.28
CA ALA A 35 0.45 -25.53 23.97
C ALA A 35 0.64 -24.44 22.90
N TRP A 36 0.51 -24.83 21.63
CA TRP A 36 0.57 -23.90 20.49
C TRP A 36 -0.59 -24.08 19.52
N HIS A 37 -0.95 -23.00 18.85
CA HIS A 37 -1.91 -23.00 17.74
C HIS A 37 -1.24 -22.50 16.48
N VAL A 38 -1.39 -23.30 15.42
CA VAL A 38 -1.05 -22.95 14.05
C VAL A 38 -2.34 -22.64 13.30
N GLU A 39 -2.36 -21.53 12.59
CA GLU A 39 -3.48 -21.10 11.77
C GLU A 39 -2.97 -20.67 10.39
N ARG A 40 -3.51 -21.23 9.31
CA ARG A 40 -3.11 -20.85 7.95
C ARG A 40 -3.65 -19.47 7.58
N LEU A 41 -3.02 -18.82 6.61
CA LEU A 41 -3.44 -17.51 6.13
C LEU A 41 -4.89 -17.54 5.61
N CYS A 42 -5.26 -18.56 4.84
CA CYS A 42 -6.62 -18.74 4.33
C CYS A 42 -7.67 -18.77 5.46
N ASP A 43 -7.39 -19.49 6.54
CA ASP A 43 -8.30 -19.67 7.66
C ASP A 43 -8.38 -18.37 8.49
N LEU A 44 -7.23 -17.73 8.73
CA LEU A 44 -7.17 -16.44 9.42
C LEU A 44 -7.92 -15.35 8.64
N ARG A 45 -7.82 -15.34 7.32
CA ARG A 45 -8.49 -14.36 6.45
C ARG A 45 -10.01 -14.44 6.55
N ARG A 46 -10.56 -15.66 6.61
CA ARG A 46 -12.00 -15.88 6.77
C ARG A 46 -12.51 -15.40 8.13
N ARG A 47 -11.72 -15.60 9.18
CA ARG A 47 -12.14 -15.30 10.56
C ARG A 47 -11.87 -13.84 10.96
N LEU A 48 -10.65 -13.36 10.72
CA LEU A 48 -10.14 -12.06 11.19
C LEU A 48 -9.15 -11.46 10.16
N PRO A 49 -9.65 -10.91 9.04
CA PRO A 49 -8.80 -10.38 7.98
C PRO A 49 -7.90 -9.22 8.45
N CYS A 50 -8.38 -8.37 9.37
CA CYS A 50 -7.59 -7.24 9.90
C CYS A 50 -6.26 -7.68 10.52
N ARG A 51 -6.22 -8.85 11.16
CA ARG A 51 -5.00 -9.36 11.83
C ARG A 51 -3.86 -9.64 10.85
N ILE A 52 -4.15 -9.88 9.58
CA ILE A 52 -3.13 -10.13 8.56
C ILE A 52 -2.24 -8.89 8.41
N VAL A 53 -2.88 -7.73 8.24
CA VAL A 53 -2.22 -6.43 8.09
C VAL A 53 -1.57 -6.00 9.40
N GLU A 54 -2.30 -6.10 10.52
CA GLU A 54 -1.78 -5.74 11.84
C GLU A 54 -0.49 -6.49 12.19
N ARG A 55 -0.45 -7.81 11.95
CA ARG A 55 0.74 -8.62 12.22
C ARG A 55 1.91 -8.24 11.32
N ALA A 56 1.65 -7.95 10.05
CA ALA A 56 2.67 -7.50 9.12
C ALA A 56 3.28 -6.17 9.57
N VAL A 57 2.45 -5.16 9.87
CA VAL A 57 2.91 -3.85 10.33
C VAL A 57 3.62 -3.94 11.68
N ARG A 58 3.06 -4.71 12.63
CA ARG A 58 3.69 -4.89 13.93
C ARG A 58 5.10 -5.48 13.84
N GLY A 59 5.33 -6.40 12.89
CA GLY A 59 6.66 -6.97 12.65
C GLY A 59 7.66 -5.99 12.03
N MET A 60 7.19 -4.94 11.34
CA MET A 60 8.04 -3.89 10.76
C MET A 60 8.36 -2.75 11.74
N LEU A 61 7.71 -2.70 12.90
CA LEU A 61 7.94 -1.67 13.91
C LEU A 61 9.04 -2.08 14.91
N PRO A 62 9.72 -1.09 15.53
CA PRO A 62 10.71 -1.38 16.55
C PRO A 62 10.06 -2.06 17.78
N HIS A 63 10.71 -3.09 18.32
CA HIS A 63 10.19 -3.91 19.42
C HIS A 63 10.44 -3.26 20.80
N ASN A 64 10.10 -1.98 20.96
CA ASN A 64 10.27 -1.21 22.19
C ASN A 64 8.94 -0.59 22.66
N ARG A 65 8.96 0.13 23.80
CA ARG A 65 7.77 0.82 24.33
C ARG A 65 7.18 1.81 23.32
N MET A 66 8.05 2.52 22.61
CA MET A 66 7.65 3.46 21.56
C MET A 66 6.95 2.78 20.38
N GLY A 67 7.46 1.64 19.90
CA GLY A 67 6.84 0.90 18.80
C GLY A 67 5.46 0.36 19.16
N ARG A 68 5.25 -0.06 20.43
CA ARG A 68 3.91 -0.39 20.93
C ARG A 68 2.96 0.81 20.88
N PHE A 69 3.46 2.00 21.18
CA PHE A 69 2.70 3.25 21.06
C PHE A 69 2.45 3.66 19.60
N LEU A 70 3.41 3.45 18.69
CA LEU A 70 3.19 3.68 17.26
C LEU A 70 2.09 2.75 16.70
N PHE A 71 2.06 1.51 17.18
CA PHE A 71 1.06 0.53 16.74
C PHE A 71 -0.39 0.94 17.08
N THR A 72 -0.62 1.68 18.18
CA THR A 72 -1.99 2.11 18.54
C THR A 72 -2.58 3.13 17.54
N ARG A 73 -1.72 3.77 16.76
CA ARG A 73 -2.09 4.75 15.72
C ARG A 73 -2.58 4.11 14.43
N LEU A 74 -2.32 2.82 14.22
CA LEU A 74 -2.84 2.06 13.10
C LEU A 74 -4.27 1.60 13.40
N LYS A 75 -5.20 1.88 12.48
CA LYS A 75 -6.58 1.35 12.49
C LYS A 75 -6.83 0.55 11.23
N VAL A 76 -7.31 -0.69 11.36
CA VAL A 76 -7.52 -1.59 10.22
C VAL A 76 -8.96 -2.09 10.23
N TYR A 77 -9.65 -1.90 9.11
CA TYR A 77 -11.04 -2.30 8.90
C TYR A 77 -11.14 -3.31 7.76
N ALA A 78 -12.03 -4.28 7.92
CA ALA A 78 -12.23 -5.36 6.94
C ALA A 78 -12.94 -4.86 5.67
N GLY A 79 -13.88 -3.94 5.84
CA GLY A 79 -14.69 -3.34 4.78
C GLY A 79 -14.22 -1.92 4.41
N PRO A 80 -14.98 -1.24 3.53
CA PRO A 80 -14.64 0.09 3.03
C PRO A 80 -14.92 1.20 4.05
N GLU A 81 -15.79 0.94 5.02
CA GLU A 81 -16.24 1.93 6.00
C GLU A 81 -15.40 1.93 7.27
N HIS A 82 -15.27 3.13 7.85
CA HIS A 82 -14.63 3.39 9.13
C HIS A 82 -15.50 4.36 9.96
N PRO A 83 -15.52 4.23 11.30
CA PRO A 83 -16.31 5.09 12.18
C PRO A 83 -15.71 6.48 12.42
N HIS A 84 -14.53 6.79 11.84
CA HIS A 84 -13.75 8.00 12.13
C HIS A 84 -14.11 9.20 11.25
N ALA A 85 -15.35 9.28 10.76
CA ALA A 85 -15.80 10.35 9.86
C ALA A 85 -15.62 11.76 10.46
N SER A 86 -15.80 11.92 11.77
CA SER A 86 -15.66 13.21 12.47
C SER A 86 -14.22 13.76 12.48
N GLN A 87 -13.22 12.94 12.17
CA GLN A 87 -11.82 13.35 12.16
C GLN A 87 -11.35 13.84 10.78
N SER A 88 -12.24 13.88 9.77
CA SER A 88 -11.97 14.32 8.40
C SER A 88 -10.64 13.75 7.83
N PRO A 89 -10.55 12.43 7.65
CA PRO A 89 -9.35 11.80 7.13
C PRO A 89 -9.04 12.25 5.69
N VAL A 90 -7.74 12.37 5.39
CA VAL A 90 -7.26 12.71 4.04
C VAL A 90 -6.98 11.42 3.26
N ASP A 91 -7.57 11.31 2.07
CA ASP A 91 -7.35 10.17 1.18
C ASP A 91 -5.98 10.26 0.50
N ILE A 92 -5.05 9.40 0.95
CA ILE A 92 -3.68 9.30 0.42
C ILE A 92 -3.54 8.33 -0.77
N THR A 93 -4.62 7.69 -1.20
CA THR A 93 -4.59 6.60 -2.19
C THR A 93 -3.98 7.04 -3.53
N ARG A 94 -4.33 8.25 -4.00
CA ARG A 94 -3.84 8.80 -5.27
C ARG A 94 -2.32 8.96 -5.29
N ASP A 95 -1.74 9.41 -4.19
CA ASP A 95 -0.30 9.61 -4.06
C ASP A 95 0.44 8.28 -4.08
N VAL A 96 -0.11 7.27 -3.40
CA VAL A 96 0.46 5.93 -3.36
C VAL A 96 0.44 5.26 -4.74
N ASP A 97 -0.63 5.45 -5.50
CA ASP A 97 -0.74 4.85 -6.85
C ASP A 97 0.19 5.52 -7.85
N ALA A 98 0.39 6.85 -7.75
CA ALA A 98 1.40 7.55 -8.54
C ALA A 98 2.83 7.04 -8.27
N LEU A 99 3.15 6.73 -7.00
CA LEU A 99 4.46 6.17 -6.64
C LEU A 99 4.64 4.73 -7.17
N LYS A 100 3.58 3.91 -7.17
CA LYS A 100 3.63 2.56 -7.74
C LYS A 100 3.85 2.59 -9.25
N ALA A 101 3.15 3.46 -9.97
CA ALA A 101 3.31 3.59 -11.42
C ALA A 101 4.76 3.94 -11.79
N ARG A 102 5.36 4.92 -11.10
CA ARG A 102 6.77 5.28 -11.26
C ARG A 102 7.73 4.13 -10.96
N ALA A 103 7.45 3.34 -9.94
CA ALA A 103 8.25 2.17 -9.58
C ALA A 103 8.13 1.02 -10.59
N GLU A 104 6.99 0.90 -11.28
CA GLU A 104 6.80 -0.08 -12.35
C GLU A 104 7.50 0.34 -13.65
N GLU A 105 7.49 1.64 -13.98
CA GLU A 105 8.20 2.21 -15.13
C GLU A 105 9.72 2.01 -15.03
N THR A 106 10.30 2.27 -13.85
CA THR A 106 11.75 2.06 -13.60
C THR A 106 12.15 0.60 -13.67
N LYS A 107 11.33 -0.34 -13.18
CA LYS A 107 11.58 -1.78 -13.33
C LYS A 107 11.53 -2.25 -14.78
N ARG A 108 10.84 -1.52 -15.65
CA ARG A 108 10.74 -1.81 -17.08
C ARG A 108 11.92 -1.25 -17.89
N GLY A 109 12.87 -0.57 -17.24
CA GLY A 109 14.07 -0.03 -17.88
C GLY A 109 13.82 1.20 -18.75
N VAL A 110 12.70 1.89 -18.53
CA VAL A 110 12.39 3.16 -19.20
C VAL A 110 12.77 4.27 -18.23
N GLU A 111 13.87 4.97 -18.51
CA GLU A 111 14.22 6.20 -17.80
C GLU A 111 13.03 7.18 -17.88
N PRO A 112 12.67 7.87 -16.78
CA PRO A 112 11.55 8.80 -16.82
C PRO A 112 11.86 9.86 -17.87
N VAL A 113 10.99 9.96 -18.87
CA VAL A 113 11.03 11.01 -19.90
C VAL A 113 11.26 12.32 -19.17
N SER A 114 12.42 12.93 -19.41
CA SER A 114 12.87 14.10 -18.67
C SER A 114 11.82 15.21 -18.82
N LEU A 115 11.69 16.09 -17.84
CA LEU A 115 10.80 17.27 -17.96
C LEU A 115 11.12 18.09 -19.22
N ASP A 116 12.36 18.00 -19.71
CA ASP A 116 12.84 18.63 -20.93
C ASP A 116 12.27 17.95 -22.20
N ASP A 117 12.12 16.63 -22.22
CA ASP A 117 11.56 15.87 -23.35
C ASP A 117 10.03 16.09 -23.50
N ALA A 118 9.31 16.22 -22.38
CA ALA A 118 7.88 16.53 -22.39
C ALA A 118 7.60 17.97 -22.86
N LEU A 119 8.46 18.91 -22.47
CA LEU A 119 8.39 20.30 -22.94
C LEU A 119 8.68 20.39 -24.45
N ALA A 120 9.67 19.63 -24.95
CA ALA A 120 10.00 19.55 -26.37
C ALA A 120 8.86 18.96 -27.22
N ALA A 121 8.12 17.98 -26.70
CA ALA A 121 6.95 17.42 -27.39
C ALA A 121 5.76 18.40 -27.47
N SER A 122 5.58 19.28 -26.47
CA SER A 122 4.56 20.35 -26.52
C SER A 122 4.94 21.54 -27.41
N LEU A 123 6.24 21.68 -27.72
CA LEU A 123 6.81 22.74 -28.56
C LEU A 123 7.14 22.26 -29.99
N ALA A 124 6.62 21.09 -30.40
CA ALA A 124 6.67 20.69 -31.80
C ALA A 124 6.16 21.85 -32.67
N PRO A 125 6.98 22.34 -33.63
CA PRO A 125 6.71 23.62 -34.26
C PRO A 125 5.38 23.51 -35.01
N LEU A 126 4.43 24.39 -34.67
CA LEU A 126 3.39 24.82 -35.59
C LEU A 126 4.10 25.13 -36.90
N ARG A 127 4.00 24.21 -37.87
CA ARG A 127 4.58 24.35 -39.20
C ARG A 127 4.08 25.67 -39.76
N PHE A 128 4.97 26.65 -39.82
CA PHE A 128 4.72 27.92 -40.48
C PHE A 128 4.64 27.61 -41.97
N ASP A 129 3.41 27.46 -42.46
CA ASP A 129 3.12 27.22 -43.87
C ASP A 129 3.44 28.51 -44.65
N LYS A 130 4.70 28.62 -45.09
CA LYS A 130 5.16 29.74 -45.92
C LYS A 130 4.99 29.35 -47.38
N ALA A 131 3.75 29.27 -47.84
CA ALA A 131 3.42 29.16 -49.24
C ALA A 131 2.37 30.21 -49.63
N ALA A 132 2.62 30.87 -50.76
CA ALA A 132 1.73 31.81 -51.46
C ALA A 132 1.69 33.26 -50.93
N ARG A 133 2.77 34.01 -51.19
CA ARG A 133 2.63 35.34 -51.81
C ARG A 133 3.44 35.36 -53.10
N GLY A 134 2.76 35.03 -54.19
CA GLY A 134 3.22 35.26 -55.54
C GLY A 134 2.59 36.56 -56.07
N ARG A 135 3.46 37.37 -56.69
CA ARG A 135 3.24 38.46 -57.66
C ARG A 135 2.11 39.46 -57.40
#